data_AF-A0A7S3EPS6-F1
#
_entry.id   AF-A0A7S3EPS6-F1
#
_cell.length_a   1.000
_cell.length_b   1.000
_cell.length_c   1.000
_cell.angle_alpha   90.00
_cell.angle_beta   90.00
_cell.angle_gamma   90.00
#
_symmetry.space_group_name_H-M   'P 1'
#
loop_
_entity.id
_entity.type
_entity.pdbx_description
1 polymer ?
#
loop_
_entity_poly.entity_id
_entity_poly.type
_entity_poly.pdbx_seq_one_letter_code
_entity_poly.pdbx_strand_id
1 'polypeptide(L)'
;SEWETKEVCEWLESIGLGHHTQEFRRNEIVGRQLHRLTEEHLVAMGVGLIGQRLVLRHEISRLHSEMSDTLDETVVWSASAVKSYHGACDYFYKRKIRPCLRK
;
A
#
# COMPACT_ATOMS: atom_id res chain seq x y z
N SER A 1 -0.75 18.45 2.26
CA SER A 1 0.31 18.71 1.26
C SER A 1 -0.27 18.48 -0.12
N GLU A 2 -0.24 19.48 -1.00
CA GLU A 2 -0.77 19.37 -2.36
C GLU A 2 0.37 18.99 -3.30
N TRP A 3 0.51 17.71 -3.64
CA TRP A 3 1.44 17.33 -4.70
C TRP A 3 0.83 17.58 -6.08
N GLU A 4 1.58 18.26 -6.93
CA GLU A 4 1.29 18.44 -8.35
C GLU A 4 1.60 17.18 -9.16
N THR A 5 1.07 17.10 -10.38
CA THR A 5 1.29 15.98 -11.31
C THR A 5 2.78 15.66 -11.53
N LYS A 6 3.64 16.70 -11.53
CA LYS A 6 5.08 16.51 -11.68
C LYS A 6 5.69 15.76 -10.48
N GLU A 7 5.33 16.15 -9.27
CA GLU A 7 5.80 15.50 -8.03
C GLU A 7 5.29 14.06 -7.93
N VAL A 8 4.07 13.79 -8.39
CA VAL A 8 3.54 12.42 -8.52
C VAL A 8 4.39 11.59 -9.48
N CYS A 9 4.84 12.15 -10.61
CA CYS A 9 5.71 11.45 -11.54
C CYS A 9 7.10 11.16 -10.95
N GLU A 10 7.70 12.13 -10.26
CA GLU A 10 8.97 11.96 -9.56
C GLU A 10 8.87 10.86 -8.48
N TRP A 11 7.75 10.84 -7.74
CA TRP A 11 7.47 9.77 -6.79
C TRP A 11 7.32 8.40 -7.46
N LEU A 12 6.61 8.31 -8.59
CA LEU A 12 6.47 7.06 -9.36
C LEU A 12 7.84 6.52 -9.82
N GLU A 13 8.75 7.39 -10.23
CA GLU A 13 10.12 7.01 -10.57
C GLU A 13 10.87 6.47 -9.34
N SER A 14 10.72 7.11 -8.18
CA SER A 14 11.38 6.69 -6.94
C SER A 14 11.00 5.28 -6.47
N ILE A 15 9.77 4.83 -6.77
CA ILE A 15 9.26 3.50 -6.41
C ILE A 15 9.43 2.46 -7.54
N GLY A 16 10.14 2.80 -8.61
CA GLY A 16 10.43 1.90 -9.74
C GLY A 16 9.29 1.75 -10.75
N LEU A 17 8.29 2.64 -10.72
CA LEU A 17 7.13 2.65 -11.62
C LEU A 17 7.18 3.81 -12.63
N GLY A 18 8.38 4.33 -12.91
CA GLY A 18 8.61 5.45 -13.82
C GLY A 18 8.02 5.27 -15.23
N HIS A 19 7.84 4.04 -15.70
CA HIS A 19 7.23 3.74 -17.00
C HIS A 19 5.74 4.13 -17.08
N HIS A 20 5.05 4.24 -15.94
CA HIS A 20 3.64 4.66 -15.89
C HIS A 20 3.47 6.17 -15.77
N THR A 21 4.55 6.94 -15.64
CA THR A 21 4.51 8.41 -15.48
C THR A 21 3.80 9.12 -16.63
N GLN A 22 3.93 8.61 -17.86
CA GLN A 22 3.27 9.19 -19.03
C GLN A 22 1.75 9.12 -18.93
N GLU A 23 1.21 7.97 -18.50
CA GLU A 23 -0.23 7.80 -18.33
C GLU A 23 -0.75 8.61 -17.13
N PHE A 24 -0.01 8.67 -16.03
CA PHE A 24 -0.39 9.51 -14.89
C PHE A 24 -0.38 11.00 -15.24
N ARG A 25 0.59 11.45 -16.06
CA ARG A 25 0.63 12.82 -16.57
C ARG A 25 -0.53 13.10 -17.54
N ARG A 26 -0.82 12.17 -18.45
CA ARG A 26 -1.91 12.29 -19.43
C ARG A 26 -3.29 12.37 -18.77
N ASN A 27 -3.48 11.67 -17.67
CA ASN A 27 -4.71 11.69 -16.88
C ASN A 27 -4.71 12.77 -15.79
N GLU A 28 -3.70 13.66 -15.78
CA GLU A 28 -3.57 14.79 -14.84
C GLU A 28 -3.71 14.39 -13.37
N ILE A 29 -3.11 13.25 -12.99
CA ILE A 29 -3.22 12.71 -11.64
C ILE A 29 -2.37 13.53 -10.66
N VAL A 30 -3.04 14.18 -9.71
CA VAL A 30 -2.43 14.94 -8.62
C VAL A 30 -2.41 14.14 -7.31
N GLY A 31 -1.58 14.53 -6.34
CA GLY A 31 -1.40 13.79 -5.08
C GLY A 31 -2.68 13.55 -4.29
N ARG A 32 -3.60 14.53 -4.30
CA ARG A 32 -4.93 14.39 -3.66
C ARG A 32 -5.81 13.31 -4.28
N GLN A 33 -5.51 12.83 -5.49
CA GLN A 33 -6.27 11.77 -6.15
C GLN A 33 -5.69 10.38 -5.88
N LEU A 34 -4.44 10.27 -5.42
CA LEU A 34 -3.76 8.99 -5.22
C LEU A 34 -4.53 8.04 -4.28
N HIS A 35 -5.03 8.52 -3.12
CA HIS A 35 -5.88 7.69 -2.23
C HIS A 35 -7.20 7.26 -2.86
N ARG A 36 -7.70 7.98 -3.87
CA ARG A 36 -8.99 7.71 -4.52
C ARG A 36 -8.87 6.76 -5.71
N LEU A 37 -7.66 6.41 -6.12
CA LEU A 37 -7.45 5.46 -7.21
C LEU A 37 -7.96 4.07 -6.81
N THR A 38 -8.88 3.54 -7.61
CA THR A 38 -9.40 2.19 -7.47
C THR A 38 -8.60 1.23 -8.35
N GLU A 39 -8.82 -0.07 -8.21
CA GLU A 39 -8.12 -1.05 -9.05
C GLU A 39 -8.49 -0.89 -10.52
N GLU A 40 -9.74 -0.56 -10.82
CA GLU A 40 -10.24 -0.33 -12.18
C GLU A 40 -9.52 0.85 -12.85
N HIS A 41 -9.30 1.94 -12.11
CA HIS A 41 -8.55 3.11 -12.61
C HIS A 41 -7.09 2.73 -12.91
N LEU A 42 -6.44 1.96 -12.04
CA LEU A 42 -5.06 1.51 -12.24
C LEU A 42 -4.95 0.62 -13.48
N VAL A 43 -5.89 -0.30 -13.68
CA VAL A 43 -5.94 -1.15 -14.89
C VAL A 43 -6.19 -0.31 -16.14
N ALA A 44 -7.08 0.67 -16.09
CA ALA A 44 -7.35 1.58 -17.21
C ALA A 44 -6.13 2.44 -17.60
N MET A 45 -5.27 2.78 -16.63
CA MET A 45 -3.99 3.49 -16.85
C MET A 45 -2.84 2.56 -17.29
N GLY A 46 -3.10 1.27 -17.52
CA GLY A 46 -2.09 0.32 -18.00
C GLY A 46 -1.31 -0.41 -16.90
N VAL A 47 -1.67 -0.25 -15.62
CA VAL A 47 -1.05 -0.99 -14.50
C VAL A 47 -1.68 -2.38 -14.36
N GLY A 48 -1.40 -3.23 -15.36
CA GLY A 48 -1.97 -4.59 -15.46
C GLY A 48 -1.33 -5.62 -14.54
N LEU A 49 -0.08 -5.42 -14.12
CA LEU A 49 0.64 -6.37 -13.27
C LEU A 49 0.20 -6.23 -11.81
N ILE A 50 -0.22 -7.34 -11.20
CA ILE A 50 -0.67 -7.39 -9.80
C ILE A 50 0.42 -6.85 -8.85
N GLY A 51 1.68 -7.23 -9.08
CA GLY A 51 2.81 -6.77 -8.26
C GLY A 51 2.96 -5.25 -8.25
N GLN A 52 2.76 -4.59 -9.40
CA GLN A 52 2.84 -3.13 -9.50
C GLN A 52 1.68 -2.46 -8.75
N ARG A 53 0.47 -3.01 -8.85
CA ARG A 53 -0.70 -2.52 -8.10
C ARG A 53 -0.52 -2.66 -6.59
N LEU A 54 0.07 -3.77 -6.13
CA LEU A 54 0.36 -3.96 -4.70
C LEU A 54 1.38 -2.94 -4.19
N VAL A 55 2.46 -2.70 -4.96
CA VAL A 55 3.46 -1.66 -4.62
C VAL A 55 2.80 -0.29 -4.55
N LEU A 56 2.02 0.11 -5.57
CA LEU A 56 1.31 1.40 -5.54
C LEU A 56 0.41 1.54 -4.33
N ARG A 57 -0.42 0.52 -4.04
CA ARG A 57 -1.33 0.56 -2.89
C ARG A 57 -0.58 0.71 -1.56
N HIS A 58 0.53 -0.02 -1.40
CA HIS A 58 1.36 0.08 -0.22
C HIS A 58 1.97 1.48 -0.06
N GLU A 59 2.58 2.00 -1.13
CA GLU A 59 3.25 3.30 -1.11
C GLU A 59 2.27 4.47 -0.95
N ILE A 60 1.09 4.41 -1.57
CA ILE A 60 0.02 5.40 -1.35
C ILE A 60 -0.39 5.38 0.12
N SER A 61 -0.60 4.20 0.71
CA SER A 61 -0.95 4.08 2.14
C SER A 61 0.14 4.68 3.04
N ARG A 62 1.41 4.48 2.70
CA ARG A 62 2.56 5.08 3.41
C ARG A 62 2.54 6.60 3.37
N LEU A 63 2.34 7.20 2.19
CA LEU A 63 2.23 8.65 2.03
C LEU A 63 1.08 9.26 2.85
N HIS A 64 -0.02 8.51 3.00
CA HIS A 64 -1.17 8.95 3.79
C HIS A 64 -0.99 8.74 5.29
N SER A 65 -0.22 7.73 5.72
CA SER A 65 0.13 7.52 7.14
C SER A 65 0.91 8.70 7.70
N GLU A 66 1.94 9.16 6.97
CA GLU A 66 2.76 10.33 7.37
C GLU A 66 1.94 11.62 7.47
N MET A 67 0.79 11.69 6.80
CA MET A 67 -0.14 12.82 6.84
C MET A 67 -1.19 12.67 7.95
N SER A 68 -1.37 11.46 8.51
CA SER A 68 -2.28 11.14 9.63
C SER A 68 -1.60 11.10 11.00
N ASP A 69 -0.27 11.24 11.06
CA ASP A 69 0.51 11.20 12.31
C ASP A 69 0.20 12.33 13.31
N THR A 70 -0.68 13.28 12.97
CA THR A 70 -1.18 14.27 13.94
C THR A 70 -2.51 13.92 14.59
N LEU A 71 -3.17 12.80 14.24
CA LEU A 71 -4.46 12.44 14.85
C LEU A 71 -4.69 10.94 15.13
N ASP A 72 -3.72 10.05 14.88
CA ASP A 72 -3.87 8.61 15.19
C ASP A 72 -3.05 8.15 16.41
N GLU A 73 -2.73 9.04 17.34
CA GLU A 73 -2.25 8.67 18.68
C GLU A 73 -3.36 8.06 19.58
N THR A 74 -4.61 7.99 19.11
CA THR A 74 -5.74 7.51 19.93
C THR A 74 -6.10 6.04 19.74
N VAL A 75 -5.56 5.34 18.74
CA VAL A 75 -5.67 3.87 18.71
C VAL A 75 -4.51 3.27 19.49
N VAL A 76 -4.53 3.53 20.80
CA VAL A 76 -3.90 2.66 21.78
C VAL A 76 -4.58 1.30 21.61
N TRP A 77 -3.90 0.35 20.98
CA TRP A 77 -4.15 -1.06 21.20
C TRP A 77 -3.89 -1.33 22.68
N SER A 78 -4.90 -1.07 23.51
CA SER A 78 -4.84 -1.45 24.92
C SER A 78 -4.89 -2.97 24.97
N ALA A 79 -3.71 -3.59 25.02
CA ALA A 79 -3.55 -5.01 25.29
C ALA A 79 -4.20 -5.44 26.62
N SER A 80 -4.67 -4.49 27.43
CA SER A 80 -5.42 -4.72 28.67
C SER A 80 -6.86 -5.21 28.45
N ALA A 81 -7.41 -5.12 27.24
CA ALA A 81 -8.76 -5.62 26.94
C ALA A 81 -8.78 -7.00 26.25
N VAL A 82 -7.62 -7.69 26.13
CA VAL A 82 -7.63 -9.10 25.72
C VAL A 82 -8.06 -9.93 26.93
N LYS A 83 -9.38 -10.07 27.12
CA LYS A 83 -9.93 -11.21 27.85
C LYS A 83 -9.34 -12.46 27.20
N SER A 84 -8.68 -13.28 28.01
CA SER A 84 -7.99 -14.49 27.59
C SER A 84 -8.89 -15.37 26.71
N TYR A 85 -8.49 -15.56 25.46
CA TYR A 85 -9.08 -16.62 24.64
C TYR A 85 -8.48 -17.95 25.10
N HIS A 86 -9.12 -18.61 26.06
CA HIS A 86 -8.97 -20.05 26.25
C HIS A 86 -10.02 -20.73 25.38
N GLY A 87 -9.69 -20.98 24.11
CA GLY A 87 -10.56 -21.65 23.16
C GLY A 87 -9.73 -22.43 22.13
N ALA A 88 -10.16 -23.64 21.83
CA ALA A 88 -9.40 -24.71 21.16
C ALA A 88 -9.13 -24.51 19.65
N CYS A 89 -8.72 -23.32 19.22
CA CYS A 89 -8.24 -23.08 17.85
C CYS A 89 -6.78 -22.64 17.86
N ASP A 90 -5.93 -23.51 18.38
CA ASP A 90 -4.47 -23.46 18.30
C ASP A 90 -3.96 -24.23 17.06
N TYR A 91 -4.64 -24.05 15.92
CA TYR A 91 -4.31 -24.75 14.68
C TYR A 91 -3.85 -23.74 13.62
N PHE A 92 -2.53 -23.71 13.42
CA PHE A 92 -1.82 -23.25 12.22
C PHE A 92 -1.26 -21.82 12.16
N TYR A 93 -0.52 -21.38 13.19
CA TYR A 93 0.56 -20.40 12.96
C TYR A 93 1.90 -20.81 13.58
N LYS A 94 2.36 -22.02 13.25
CA LYS A 94 3.78 -22.42 13.36
C LYS A 94 4.22 -23.23 12.15
N ARG A 95 4.07 -22.68 10.93
CA ARG A 95 4.73 -23.24 9.75
C ARG A 95 6.08 -22.56 9.56
N LYS A 96 7.08 -23.17 10.22
CA LYS A 96 8.51 -22.97 9.99
C LYS A 96 8.83 -23.00 8.49
N ILE A 97 9.63 -22.05 8.05
CA ILE A 97 10.38 -22.05 6.80
C ILE A 97 11.05 -23.42 6.64
N ARG A 98 10.82 -24.12 5.52
CA ARG A 98 11.59 -25.31 5.13
C ARG A 98 12.41 -25.01 3.87
N PRO A 99 13.73 -25.30 3.87
CA PRO A 99 14.60 -25.07 2.72
C PRO A 99 14.36 -26.11 1.62
N CYS A 100 14.61 -25.69 0.38
CA CYS A 100 14.40 -26.44 -0.84
C CYS A 100 15.20 -27.75 -0.85
N LEU A 101 14.51 -28.90 -0.94
CA LEU A 101 15.14 -30.20 -1.25
C LEU A 101 14.62 -30.68 -2.60
N ARG A 102 15.46 -30.68 -3.64
CA ARG A 102 15.22 -31.44 -4.87
C ARG A 102 16.33 -32.49 -5.03
N LYS A 103 15.82 -33.71 -5.17
CA LYS A 103 16.35 -35.06 -5.44
C LYS A 103 17.80 -35.20 -5.89
#